data_AF-A0A836ZQ29-F1
#
_entry.id   AF-A0A836ZQ29-F1
#
_cell.length_a   1.000
_cell.length_b   1.000
_cell.length_c   1.000
_cell.angle_alpha   90.00
_cell.angle_beta   90.00
_cell.angle_gamma   90.00
#
_symmetry.space_group_name_H-M   'P 1'
#
loop_
_entity.id
_entity.type
_entity.pdbx_description
1 polymer ?
#
loop_
_entity_poly.entity_id
_entity_poly.type
_entity_poly.pdbx_seq_one_letter_code
_entity_poly.pdbx_strand_id
1 'polypeptide(L)'
;GGHQGIPCYGHVDLGDGYALHRFYLDDDAFLQVTTVGGDLEAIKAFVYCETVNPPSKQAFQEFVMQHPHLGAARIEYAGKQWQRATQSTDDAARIPPIAYDEVLYRYQPPRRDGDLTHYAMLYSRDVPELQREEFLLVTGEDSGPNEFCVTYAVGIDVTVADLDIT
;
A
#
# COMPACT_ATOMS: atom_id res chain seq x y z
N GLY A 1 28.81 11.22 3.54
CA GLY A 1 27.83 10.55 4.40
C GLY A 1 26.56 11.36 4.36
N GLY A 2 25.64 11.00 3.47
CA GLY A 2 24.32 11.62 3.45
C GLY A 2 23.46 10.88 4.46
N HIS A 3 23.05 11.56 5.53
CA HIS A 3 21.96 11.07 6.35
C HIS A 3 20.67 11.27 5.56
N GLN A 4 20.25 10.25 4.80
CA GLN A 4 18.92 10.20 4.25
C GLN A 4 18.02 9.66 5.37
N GLY A 5 17.54 10.57 6.22
CA GLY A 5 16.55 10.22 7.24
C GLY A 5 15.26 9.78 6.56
N ILE A 6 14.47 8.94 7.21
CA ILE A 6 13.15 8.57 6.72
C ILE A 6 12.24 9.79 6.92
N PRO A 7 11.78 10.47 5.86
CA PRO A 7 11.01 11.72 5.97
C PRO A 7 9.65 11.53 6.65
N CYS A 8 9.05 10.34 6.55
CA CYS A 8 7.78 10.01 7.18
C CYS A 8 7.71 8.52 7.52
N TYR A 9 7.25 8.22 8.73
CA TYR A 9 6.94 6.89 9.19
C TYR A 9 5.43 6.78 9.42
N GLY A 10 4.81 5.75 8.86
CA GLY A 10 3.42 5.43 9.03
C GLY A 10 3.23 4.12 9.79
N HIS A 11 2.22 4.10 10.67
CA HIS A 11 1.87 2.92 11.45
C HIS A 11 0.39 2.60 11.29
N VAL A 12 0.10 1.36 10.91
CA VAL A 12 -1.25 0.82 10.80
C VAL A 12 -1.39 -0.34 11.77
N ASP A 13 -2.41 -0.30 12.63
CA ASP A 13 -2.84 -1.44 13.43
C ASP A 13 -3.96 -2.17 12.68
N LEU A 14 -3.70 -3.43 12.29
CA LEU A 14 -4.66 -4.27 11.57
C LEU A 14 -5.49 -5.16 12.52
N GLY A 15 -5.23 -5.09 13.83
CA GLY A 15 -5.83 -5.98 14.83
C GLY A 15 -5.14 -7.35 14.90
N ASP A 16 -5.52 -8.14 15.90
CA ASP A 16 -4.99 -9.51 16.13
C ASP A 16 -3.45 -9.62 16.17
N GLY A 17 -2.79 -8.53 16.57
CA GLY A 17 -1.33 -8.44 16.64
C GLY A 17 -0.64 -8.16 15.31
N TYR A 18 -1.38 -7.99 14.21
CA TYR A 18 -0.85 -7.58 12.92
C TYR A 18 -0.69 -6.06 12.86
N ALA A 19 0.46 -5.61 12.37
CA ALA A 19 0.70 -4.21 12.09
C ALA A 19 1.46 -4.02 10.78
N LEU A 20 1.22 -2.88 10.12
CA LEU A 20 2.04 -2.39 9.02
C LEU A 20 2.86 -1.19 9.48
N HIS A 21 4.10 -1.17 9.04
CA HIS A 21 5.07 -0.11 9.27
C HIS A 21 5.52 0.40 7.90
N ARG A 22 5.11 1.61 7.53
CA ARG A 22 5.48 2.22 6.24
C ARG A 22 6.57 3.25 6.44
N PHE A 23 7.66 3.10 5.71
CA PHE A 23 8.76 4.05 5.68
C PHE A 23 8.77 4.71 4.32
N TYR A 24 8.25 5.93 4.26
CA TYR A 24 8.17 6.71 3.03
C TYR A 24 9.56 7.25 2.70
N LEU A 25 9.97 7.09 1.45
CA LEU A 25 11.26 7.51 0.92
C LEU A 25 11.07 8.75 0.04
N ASP A 26 12.16 9.47 -0.25
CA ASP A 26 12.09 10.71 -1.05
C ASP A 26 11.76 10.48 -2.54
N ASP A 27 11.90 9.26 -3.06
CA ASP A 27 11.80 8.90 -4.48
C ASP A 27 10.45 8.26 -4.88
N ASP A 28 9.33 8.78 -4.38
CA ASP A 28 7.97 8.24 -4.64
C ASP A 28 7.88 6.72 -4.39
N ALA A 29 8.49 6.28 -3.29
CA ALA A 29 8.55 4.89 -2.87
C ALA A 29 8.36 4.77 -1.37
N PHE A 30 7.95 3.59 -0.92
CA PHE A 30 7.90 3.26 0.50
C PHE A 30 8.27 1.80 0.75
N LEU A 31 8.92 1.55 1.89
CA LEU A 31 9.07 0.20 2.42
C LEU A 31 7.90 -0.08 3.36
N GLN A 32 7.24 -1.21 3.17
CA GLN A 32 6.22 -1.71 4.08
C GLN A 32 6.76 -2.94 4.80
N VAL A 33 6.85 -2.85 6.12
CA VAL A 33 7.18 -3.96 7.00
C VAL A 33 5.90 -4.44 7.67
N THR A 34 5.58 -5.71 7.50
CA THR A 34 4.47 -6.37 8.21
C THR A 34 5.03 -7.09 9.42
N THR A 35 4.39 -6.90 10.57
CA THR A 35 4.74 -7.62 11.81
C THR A 35 3.53 -8.33 12.41
N VAL A 36 3.77 -9.45 13.09
CA VAL A 36 2.76 -10.19 13.86
C VAL A 36 3.28 -10.41 15.27
N GLY A 37 2.57 -9.91 16.28
CA GLY A 37 3.01 -10.02 17.68
C GLY A 37 4.33 -9.30 17.97
N GLY A 38 4.75 -8.38 17.09
CA GLY A 38 6.04 -7.68 17.15
C GLY A 38 7.18 -8.35 16.38
N ASP A 39 6.96 -9.56 15.86
CA ASP A 39 7.95 -10.26 15.03
C ASP A 39 7.80 -9.86 13.55
N LEU A 40 8.92 -9.80 12.83
CA LEU A 40 8.96 -9.52 11.41
C LEU A 40 8.33 -10.67 10.61
N GLU A 41 7.30 -10.38 9.83
CA GLU A 41 6.63 -11.35 8.95
C GLU A 41 7.09 -11.19 7.50
N ALA A 42 7.06 -9.97 6.97
CA ALA A 42 7.40 -9.69 5.58
C ALA A 42 7.88 -8.25 5.38
N ILE A 43 8.66 -8.03 4.32
CA ILE A 43 9.06 -6.70 3.86
C ILE A 43 8.73 -6.60 2.37
N LYS A 44 8.02 -5.54 1.99
CA LYS A 44 7.74 -5.22 0.60
C LYS A 44 8.21 -3.80 0.28
N ALA A 45 8.85 -3.63 -0.86
CA ALA A 45 9.18 -2.32 -1.40
C ALA A 45 8.17 -1.94 -2.47
N PHE A 46 7.54 -0.78 -2.34
CA PHE A 46 6.56 -0.26 -3.28
C PHE A 46 7.04 1.04 -3.91
N VAL A 47 6.74 1.22 -5.19
CA VAL A 47 6.96 2.45 -5.95
C VAL A 47 5.64 2.92 -6.53
N TYR A 48 5.30 4.19 -6.31
CA TYR A 48 4.10 4.80 -6.86
C TYR A 48 4.22 4.91 -8.39
N CYS A 49 3.24 4.35 -9.08
CA CYS A 49 3.16 4.36 -10.55
C CYS A 49 2.17 5.42 -11.04
N GLU A 50 1.11 5.68 -10.28
CA GLU A 50 0.07 6.63 -10.64
C GLU A 50 -0.60 7.20 -9.39
N THR A 51 -0.92 8.49 -9.44
CA THR A 51 -1.74 9.18 -8.46
C THR A 51 -2.86 9.92 -9.18
N VAL A 52 -4.10 9.58 -8.87
CA VAL A 52 -5.29 10.26 -9.40
C VAL A 52 -5.90 11.09 -8.27
N ASN A 53 -6.13 12.38 -8.53
CA ASN A 53 -6.75 13.28 -7.56
C ASN A 53 -8.23 13.48 -7.93
N PRO A 54 -9.19 12.91 -7.17
CA PRO A 54 -10.61 13.12 -7.42
C PRO A 54 -10.99 14.60 -7.27
N PRO A 55 -11.87 15.14 -8.12
CA PRO A 55 -12.25 16.56 -8.08
C PRO A 55 -13.16 16.91 -6.89
N SER A 56 -13.68 15.92 -6.15
CA SER A 56 -14.56 16.12 -5.00
C SER A 56 -14.60 14.89 -4.10
N LYS A 57 -15.09 15.07 -2.87
CA LYS A 57 -15.37 13.95 -1.94
C LYS A 57 -16.34 12.94 -2.53
N GLN A 58 -17.36 13.40 -3.26
CA GLN A 58 -18.31 12.51 -3.92
C GLN A 58 -17.61 11.65 -4.98
N ALA A 59 -16.76 12.26 -5.81
CA ALA A 59 -16.00 11.52 -6.82
C ALA A 59 -15.04 10.50 -6.19
N PHE A 60 -14.43 10.83 -5.05
CA PHE A 60 -13.63 9.87 -4.28
C PHE A 60 -14.46 8.71 -3.73
N GLN A 61 -15.64 9.00 -3.15
CA GLN A 61 -16.55 7.96 -2.66
C GLN A 61 -17.05 7.04 -3.78
N GLU A 62 -17.39 7.61 -4.94
CA GLU A 62 -17.74 6.85 -6.14
C GLU A 62 -16.56 5.98 -6.60
N PHE A 63 -15.33 6.50 -6.55
CA PHE A 63 -14.13 5.70 -6.80
C PHE A 63 -14.04 4.52 -5.83
N VAL A 64 -14.06 4.77 -4.52
CA VAL A 64 -13.90 3.71 -3.51
C VAL A 64 -14.99 2.63 -3.62
N MET A 65 -16.22 3.01 -3.98
CA MET A 65 -17.35 2.09 -4.03
C MET A 65 -17.57 1.43 -5.40
N GLN A 66 -17.16 2.05 -6.49
CA GLN A 66 -17.57 1.65 -7.84
C GLN A 66 -16.41 1.49 -8.81
N HIS A 67 -15.20 1.94 -8.48
CA HIS A 67 -14.08 1.86 -9.41
C HIS A 67 -13.81 0.40 -9.82
N PRO A 68 -13.63 0.12 -11.12
CA PRO A 68 -13.48 -1.25 -11.62
C PRO A 68 -12.27 -1.97 -11.04
N HIS A 69 -11.26 -1.24 -10.57
CA HIS A 69 -10.07 -1.84 -9.99
C HIS A 69 -10.17 -2.09 -8.50
N LEU A 70 -10.95 -1.31 -7.74
CA LEU A 70 -10.93 -1.45 -6.29
C LEU A 70 -11.88 -2.59 -5.87
N GLY A 71 -11.30 -3.69 -5.40
CA GLY A 71 -12.03 -4.85 -4.90
C GLY A 71 -12.39 -5.92 -5.93
N ALA A 72 -12.13 -5.68 -7.22
CA ALA A 72 -12.32 -6.68 -8.27
C ALA A 72 -11.42 -7.91 -8.06
N ALA A 73 -11.86 -9.09 -8.51
CA ALA A 73 -11.06 -10.32 -8.39
C ALA A 73 -9.85 -10.32 -9.32
N ARG A 74 -9.98 -9.68 -10.49
CA ARG A 74 -8.93 -9.51 -11.50
C ARG A 74 -9.05 -8.15 -12.15
N ILE A 75 -7.90 -7.55 -12.48
CA ILE A 75 -7.84 -6.24 -13.13
C ILE A 75 -6.77 -6.24 -14.21
N GLU A 76 -6.93 -5.36 -15.20
CA GLU A 76 -5.90 -5.05 -16.18
C GLU A 76 -5.32 -3.67 -15.86
N TYR A 77 -4.02 -3.61 -15.60
CA TYR A 77 -3.33 -2.36 -15.27
C TYR A 77 -1.95 -2.36 -15.91
N ALA A 78 -1.61 -1.25 -16.58
CA ALA A 78 -0.34 -1.08 -17.31
C ALA A 78 -0.03 -2.25 -18.27
N GLY A 79 -1.04 -2.77 -18.97
CA GLY A 79 -0.91 -3.89 -19.91
C GLY A 79 -0.62 -5.25 -19.26
N LYS A 80 -0.76 -5.36 -17.93
CA LYS A 80 -0.54 -6.58 -17.15
C LYS A 80 -1.85 -7.01 -16.50
N GLN A 81 -2.05 -8.31 -16.38
CA GLN A 81 -3.16 -8.88 -15.61
C GLN A 81 -2.72 -9.10 -14.16
N TRP A 82 -3.59 -8.70 -13.24
CA TRP A 82 -3.36 -8.82 -11.80
C TRP A 82 -4.52 -9.56 -11.15
N GLN A 83 -4.21 -10.38 -10.14
CA GLN A 83 -5.21 -11.15 -9.40
C GLN A 83 -5.21 -10.71 -7.95
N ARG A 84 -6.38 -10.64 -7.33
CA ARG A 84 -6.53 -10.16 -5.95
C ARG A 84 -5.75 -11.06 -4.98
N ALA A 85 -4.81 -10.48 -4.23
CA ALA A 85 -3.90 -11.18 -3.32
C ALA A 85 -4.52 -11.31 -1.91
N THR A 86 -5.72 -11.88 -1.84
CA THR A 86 -6.48 -12.03 -0.58
C THR A 86 -6.42 -13.47 -0.06
N GLN A 87 -6.38 -13.62 1.27
CA GLN A 87 -6.56 -14.91 1.96
C GLN A 87 -8.04 -15.37 1.96
N SER A 88 -8.96 -14.53 1.50
CA SER A 88 -10.38 -14.89 1.40
C SER A 88 -10.62 -15.87 0.26
N THR A 89 -11.26 -17.00 0.56
CA THR A 89 -11.78 -17.96 -0.42
C THR A 89 -13.05 -17.44 -1.12
N ASP A 90 -13.35 -16.15 -1.03
CA ASP A 90 -14.51 -15.55 -1.66
C ASP A 90 -14.26 -15.36 -3.17
N ASP A 91 -14.90 -16.25 -3.95
CA ASP A 91 -14.93 -16.22 -5.41
C ASP A 91 -15.79 -15.06 -5.97
N ALA A 92 -16.31 -14.18 -5.11
CA ALA A 92 -17.00 -12.98 -5.53
C ALA A 92 -16.14 -12.17 -6.51
N ALA A 93 -16.77 -11.83 -7.64
CA ALA A 93 -16.19 -10.99 -8.68
C ALA A 93 -15.70 -9.64 -8.13
N ARG A 94 -16.32 -9.16 -7.03
CA ARG A 94 -15.90 -7.97 -6.30
C ARG A 94 -16.15 -8.13 -4.81
N ILE A 95 -15.21 -7.68 -3.99
CA ILE A 95 -15.33 -7.55 -2.54
C ILE A 95 -15.11 -6.08 -2.13
N PRO A 96 -15.57 -5.64 -0.94
CA PRO A 96 -15.20 -4.33 -0.42
C PRO A 96 -13.68 -4.20 -0.25
N PRO A 97 -13.09 -3.00 -0.45
CA PRO A 97 -11.71 -2.73 -0.06
C PRO A 97 -11.51 -2.89 1.45
N ILE A 98 -10.29 -3.25 1.84
CA ILE A 98 -9.90 -3.28 3.24
C ILE A 98 -9.70 -1.84 3.70
N ALA A 99 -10.43 -1.43 4.73
CA ALA A 99 -10.30 -0.12 5.34
C ALA A 99 -9.39 -0.18 6.56
N TYR A 100 -8.41 0.71 6.66
CA TYR A 100 -7.55 0.85 7.82
C TYR A 100 -7.03 2.27 7.98
N ASP A 101 -6.73 2.66 9.22
CA ASP A 101 -6.18 3.96 9.55
C ASP A 101 -4.67 3.88 9.77
N GLU A 102 -3.95 4.82 9.18
CA GLU A 102 -2.51 4.99 9.32
C GLU A 102 -2.20 6.24 10.13
N VAL A 103 -1.43 6.10 11.20
CA VAL A 103 -0.90 7.22 11.98
C VAL A 103 0.45 7.62 11.40
N LEU A 104 0.58 8.88 10.99
CA LEU A 104 1.81 9.42 10.41
C LEU A 104 2.68 10.09 11.47
N TYR A 105 3.98 9.85 11.40
CA TYR A 105 5.00 10.43 12.26
C TYR A 105 6.09 11.09 11.41
N ARG A 106 6.45 12.32 11.77
CA ARG A 106 7.51 13.11 11.10
C ARG A 106 8.42 13.79 12.11
N TYR A 107 9.43 14.51 11.60
CA TYR A 107 10.43 15.27 12.34
C TYR A 107 11.47 14.43 13.10
N GLN A 108 12.51 15.10 13.60
CA GLN A 108 13.53 14.51 14.46
C GLN A 108 13.57 15.27 15.79
N PRO A 109 13.18 14.65 16.93
CA PRO A 109 12.66 13.28 17.08
C PRO A 109 11.25 13.10 16.48
N PRO A 110 10.84 11.86 16.13
CA PRO A 110 9.53 11.57 15.55
C PRO A 110 8.36 12.00 16.43
N ARG A 111 7.36 12.64 15.83
CA ARG A 111 6.10 13.04 16.47
C ARG A 111 4.94 12.77 15.52
N ARG A 112 3.76 12.44 16.09
CA ARG A 112 2.52 12.29 15.33
C ARG A 112 2.23 13.59 14.56
N ASP A 113 1.98 13.45 13.27
CA ASP A 113 1.82 14.55 12.31
C ASP A 113 0.54 14.41 11.47
N GLY A 114 -0.23 13.33 11.65
CA GLY A 114 -1.53 13.18 11.01
C GLY A 114 -2.08 11.77 11.11
N ASP A 115 -3.26 11.60 10.52
CA ASP A 115 -3.94 10.33 10.32
C ASP A 115 -4.39 10.25 8.85
N LEU A 116 -4.35 9.06 8.26
CA LEU A 116 -4.73 8.79 6.88
C LEU A 116 -5.57 7.53 6.84
N THR A 117 -6.79 7.62 6.31
CA THR A 117 -7.65 6.44 6.12
C THR A 117 -7.41 5.88 4.72
N HIS A 118 -7.13 4.58 4.66
CA HIS A 118 -6.91 3.84 3.42
C HIS A 118 -8.10 2.96 3.11
N TYR A 119 -8.48 2.91 1.83
CA TYR A 119 -9.36 1.90 1.25
C TYR A 119 -8.56 1.13 0.21
N ALA A 120 -7.97 0.01 0.62
CA ALA A 120 -6.93 -0.66 -0.15
C ALA A 120 -7.36 -2.03 -0.69
N MET A 121 -6.79 -2.39 -1.82
CA MET A 121 -6.80 -3.74 -2.34
C MET A 121 -5.42 -4.10 -2.87
N LEU A 122 -4.90 -5.24 -2.40
CA LEU A 122 -3.64 -5.79 -2.88
C LEU A 122 -3.94 -6.81 -3.98
N TYR A 123 -3.20 -6.69 -5.07
CA TYR A 123 -3.15 -7.65 -6.15
C TYR A 123 -1.75 -8.22 -6.27
N SER A 124 -1.63 -9.39 -6.87
CA SER A 124 -0.35 -9.98 -7.23
C SER A 124 -0.38 -10.61 -8.61
N ARG A 125 0.81 -10.86 -9.13
CA ARG A 125 1.05 -11.63 -10.35
C ARG A 125 2.42 -12.29 -10.25
N ASP A 126 2.53 -13.49 -10.80
CA ASP A 126 3.82 -14.14 -11.02
C ASP A 126 4.56 -13.47 -12.18
N VAL A 127 5.89 -13.32 -12.03
CA VAL A 127 6.82 -12.91 -13.08
C VAL A 127 7.82 -14.05 -13.29
N PRO A 128 7.48 -15.05 -14.13
CA PRO A 128 8.28 -16.26 -14.27
C PRO A 128 9.73 -16.02 -14.70
N GLU A 129 9.97 -15.00 -15.52
CA GLU A 129 11.30 -14.65 -16.03
C GLU A 129 12.25 -14.19 -14.91
N LEU A 130 11.69 -13.61 -13.84
CA LEU A 130 12.45 -13.13 -12.68
C LEU A 130 12.35 -14.09 -11.49
N GLN A 131 11.53 -15.13 -11.58
CA GLN A 131 11.19 -16.04 -10.47
C GLN A 131 10.75 -15.26 -9.22
N ARG A 132 9.95 -14.20 -9.44
CA ARG A 132 9.46 -13.30 -8.39
C ARG A 132 7.96 -13.06 -8.55
N GLU A 133 7.31 -12.75 -7.44
CA GLU A 133 5.96 -12.20 -7.42
C GLU A 133 6.04 -10.66 -7.42
N GLU A 134 5.23 -10.03 -8.26
CA GLU A 134 4.98 -8.59 -8.17
C GLU A 134 3.63 -8.35 -7.50
N PHE A 135 3.55 -7.26 -6.76
CA PHE A 135 2.35 -6.79 -6.11
C PHE A 135 1.88 -5.48 -6.73
N LEU A 136 0.59 -5.25 -6.74
CA LEU A 136 -0.02 -3.98 -7.06
C LEU A 136 -0.97 -3.59 -5.95
N LEU A 137 -0.63 -2.54 -5.21
CA LEU A 137 -1.46 -1.95 -4.20
C LEU A 137 -2.27 -0.81 -4.82
N VAL A 138 -3.59 -0.98 -4.87
CA VAL A 138 -4.54 0.06 -5.29
C VAL A 138 -5.20 0.62 -4.05
N THR A 139 -5.05 1.91 -3.80
CA THR A 139 -5.54 2.53 -2.56
C THR A 139 -6.28 3.81 -2.85
N GLY A 140 -7.47 3.98 -2.25
CA GLY A 140 -8.06 5.30 -2.04
C GLY A 140 -7.61 5.84 -0.68
N GLU A 141 -6.98 7.01 -0.67
CA GLU A 141 -6.44 7.66 0.51
C GLU A 141 -7.30 8.89 0.86
N ASP A 142 -7.77 8.96 2.10
CA ASP A 142 -8.52 10.08 2.69
C ASP A 142 -7.69 10.69 3.83
N SER A 143 -7.10 11.86 3.59
CA SER A 143 -6.28 12.59 4.57
C SER A 143 -7.05 13.73 5.26
N GLY A 144 -8.35 13.87 5.01
CA GLY A 144 -9.17 14.89 5.67
C GLY A 144 -10.22 15.53 4.76
N PRO A 145 -10.82 16.65 5.21
CA PRO A 145 -12.13 17.09 4.74
C PRO A 145 -12.23 17.33 3.22
N ASN A 146 -11.13 17.68 2.55
CA ASN A 146 -11.09 17.93 1.11
C ASN A 146 -9.81 17.38 0.43
N GLU A 147 -9.08 16.48 1.08
CA GLU A 147 -7.83 15.93 0.55
C GLU A 147 -8.00 14.43 0.35
N PHE A 148 -8.08 14.04 -0.92
CA PHE A 148 -8.28 12.66 -1.33
C PHE A 148 -7.37 12.37 -2.52
N CYS A 149 -6.79 11.20 -2.54
CA CYS A 149 -6.12 10.70 -3.73
C CYS A 149 -6.35 9.21 -3.91
N VAL A 150 -6.01 8.73 -5.09
CA VAL A 150 -5.99 7.33 -5.42
C VAL A 150 -4.59 7.01 -5.89
N THR A 151 -4.00 5.98 -5.31
CA THR A 151 -2.63 5.57 -5.64
C THR A 151 -2.62 4.16 -6.21
N TYR A 152 -1.76 3.96 -7.21
CA TYR A 152 -1.35 2.66 -7.70
C TYR A 152 0.14 2.52 -7.40
N ALA A 153 0.51 1.55 -6.58
CA ALA A 153 1.89 1.29 -6.24
C ALA A 153 2.27 -0.16 -6.60
N VAL A 154 3.29 -0.34 -7.42
CA VAL A 154 3.83 -1.66 -7.73
C VAL A 154 4.92 -1.99 -6.73
N GLY A 155 4.91 -3.21 -6.21
CA GLY A 155 5.90 -3.65 -5.25
C GLY A 155 6.42 -5.04 -5.47
N ILE A 156 7.48 -5.35 -4.73
CA ILE A 156 8.15 -6.65 -4.69
C ILE A 156 8.42 -7.04 -3.24
N ASP A 157 8.55 -8.33 -3.00
CA ASP A 157 9.15 -8.80 -1.75
C ASP A 157 10.63 -8.43 -1.69
N VAL A 158 11.05 -8.00 -0.50
CA VAL A 158 12.45 -7.74 -0.17
C VAL A 158 12.92 -8.87 0.73
N THR A 159 13.88 -9.64 0.24
CA THR A 159 14.52 -10.69 1.01
C THR A 159 15.78 -10.17 1.71
N VAL A 160 16.29 -10.93 2.67
CA VAL A 160 17.57 -10.60 3.33
C VAL A 160 18.70 -10.48 2.32
N ALA A 161 18.68 -11.28 1.24
CA ALA A 161 19.66 -11.20 0.15
C ALA A 161 19.59 -9.88 -0.64
N ASP A 162 18.44 -9.21 -0.64
CA ASP A 162 18.28 -7.90 -1.30
C ASP A 162 18.75 -6.73 -0.40
N LEU A 163 18.97 -6.99 0.91
CA LEU A 163 19.40 -5.98 1.89
C LEU A 163 20.92 -5.97 2.13
N ASP A 164 21.64 -6.95 1.58
CA ASP A 164 23.10 -7.03 1.72
C ASP A 164 23.78 -6.02 0.79
N ILE A 165 24.36 -4.98 1.39
CA ILE A 165 25.24 -4.03 0.71
C ILE A 165 26.67 -4.53 0.93
N THR A 166 27.27 -5.15 -0.09
CA THR A 166 28.70 -5.52 -0.05
C THR A 166 29.60 -4.31 -0.31
#